data_AF-A0A191MWM0-F1
#
_entry.id   AF-A0A191MWM0-F1
#
_cell.length_a   1.000
_cell.length_b   1.000
_cell.length_c   1.000
_cell.angle_alpha   90.00
_cell.angle_beta   90.00
_cell.angle_gamma   90.00
#
_symmetry.space_group_name_H-M   'P 1'
#
loop_
_entity.id
_entity.type
_entity.pdbx_description
1 polymer ?
#
loop_
_entity_poly.entity_id
_entity_poly.type
_entity_poly.pdbx_seq_one_letter_code
_entity_poly.pdbx_strand_id
1 'polypeptide(L)'
;MAGFVTGEGCFFVKTSKSKTHKLGISVTLNFIIVQNIRDAFLMESFVDFIGCGSFSIAEKSGIARFTVSNFSKIVDVIIPIFEEYPVLGEKAKDFKDFKEVSVLIKSKAHLNSEGLNKILLIKSNMNFKREL
;
A
#
# COMPACT_ATOMS: atom_id res chain seq x y z
N MET A 1 8.32 -7.34 -12.77
CA MET A 1 7.35 -6.88 -11.73
C MET A 1 7.39 -5.37 -11.51
N ALA A 2 8.54 -4.75 -11.20
CA ALA A 2 8.61 -3.31 -10.91
C ALA A 2 8.04 -2.39 -12.00
N GLY A 3 8.32 -2.66 -13.29
CA GLY A 3 7.71 -1.93 -14.40
C GLY A 3 6.18 -2.07 -14.47
N PHE A 4 5.66 -3.28 -14.24
CA PHE A 4 4.21 -3.52 -14.18
C PHE A 4 3.56 -2.76 -13.03
N VAL A 5 4.18 -2.80 -11.84
CA VAL A 5 3.72 -2.05 -10.65
C VAL A 5 3.82 -0.55 -10.87
N THR A 6 4.81 -0.07 -11.64
CA THR A 6 4.91 1.35 -12.04
C THR A 6 3.69 1.81 -12.85
N GLY A 7 3.06 0.94 -13.63
CA GLY A 7 1.77 1.24 -14.28
C GLY A 7 0.57 0.98 -13.37
N GLU A 8 0.42 -0.25 -12.88
CA GLU A 8 -0.82 -0.80 -12.34
C GLU A 8 -0.88 -0.90 -10.80
N GLY A 9 0.26 -0.70 -10.14
CA GLY A 9 0.37 -0.80 -8.69
C GLY A 9 -0.10 0.45 -7.95
N CYS A 10 -0.49 0.31 -6.69
CA CYS A 10 -0.82 1.43 -5.82
C CYS A 10 -0.33 1.20 -4.40
N PHE A 11 0.37 2.19 -3.87
CA PHE A 11 0.83 2.27 -2.48
C PHE A 11 0.02 3.34 -1.77
N PHE A 12 -0.72 2.98 -0.72
CA PHE A 12 -1.53 3.96 -0.02
C PHE A 12 -1.68 3.72 1.48
N VAL A 13 -1.94 4.82 2.18
CA VAL A 13 -2.28 4.85 3.60
C VAL A 13 -3.79 4.86 3.76
N LYS A 14 -4.35 3.79 4.30
CA LYS A 14 -5.75 3.71 4.68
C LYS A 14 -5.92 4.24 6.10
N THR A 15 -6.91 5.11 6.28
CA THR A 15 -7.35 5.57 7.61
C THR A 15 -8.83 5.30 7.75
N SER A 16 -9.25 4.90 8.95
CA SER A 16 -10.67 4.65 9.26
C SER A 16 -10.99 5.04 10.69
N LYS A 17 -12.25 5.41 10.94
CA LYS A 17 -12.74 5.63 12.31
C LYS A 17 -12.66 4.31 13.08
N SER A 18 -12.14 4.36 14.30
CA SER A 18 -12.01 3.20 15.16
C SER A 18 -12.40 3.54 16.59
N LYS A 19 -13.29 2.75 17.18
CA LYS A 19 -13.69 2.88 18.59
C LYS A 19 -12.64 2.31 19.55
N THR A 20 -11.73 1.47 19.05
CA THR A 20 -10.74 0.77 19.88
C THR A 20 -9.39 1.50 19.95
N HIS A 21 -9.12 2.42 19.02
CA HIS A 21 -7.90 3.22 19.03
C HIS A 21 -8.09 4.48 19.86
N LYS A 22 -7.12 4.80 20.73
CA LYS A 22 -7.16 5.96 21.64
C LYS A 22 -7.46 7.28 20.93
N LEU A 23 -6.94 7.46 19.71
CA LEU A 23 -7.12 8.67 18.90
C LEU A 23 -8.34 8.60 17.97
N GLY A 24 -9.18 7.57 18.09
CA GLY A 24 -10.38 7.40 17.26
C GLY A 24 -10.12 7.01 15.81
N ILE A 25 -8.86 6.82 15.40
CA ILE A 25 -8.43 6.56 14.02
C ILE A 25 -7.50 5.36 14.00
N SER A 26 -7.76 4.41 13.09
CA SER A 26 -6.80 3.37 12.73
C SER A 26 -6.05 3.76 11.46
N VAL A 27 -4.79 3.38 11.38
CA VAL A 27 -3.90 3.61 10.23
C VAL A 27 -3.40 2.26 9.75
N THR A 28 -3.57 1.95 8.47
CA THR A 28 -2.98 0.77 7.84
C THR A 28 -2.33 1.10 6.50
N LEU A 29 -1.28 0.37 6.16
CA LEU A 29 -0.65 0.43 4.86
C LEU A 29 -1.25 -0.64 3.95
N ASN A 30 -1.45 -0.29 2.69
CA ASN A 30 -1.96 -1.22 1.69
C ASN A 30 -1.15 -1.07 0.40
N PHE A 31 -0.65 -2.19 -0.09
CA PHE A 31 -0.14 -2.33 -1.44
C PHE A 31 -1.15 -3.13 -2.26
N ILE A 32 -1.54 -2.62 -3.42
CA ILE A 32 -2.46 -3.32 -4.32
C ILE A 32 -1.95 -3.29 -5.76
N ILE A 33 -2.32 -4.31 -6.51
CA ILE A 33 -2.24 -4.35 -7.97
C ILE A 33 -3.65 -4.68 -8.45
N VAL A 34 -4.15 -3.90 -9.40
CA VAL A 34 -5.50 -4.04 -9.96
C VAL A 34 -5.37 -4.27 -11.45
N GLN A 35 -6.13 -5.22 -11.99
CA GLN A 35 -6.21 -5.45 -13.42
C GLN A 35 -7.61 -5.91 -13.82
N ASN A 36 -7.90 -5.92 -15.11
CA ASN A 36 -9.12 -6.54 -15.62
C ASN A 36 -9.20 -8.03 -15.24
N ILE A 37 -10.41 -8.53 -14.98
CA ILE A 37 -10.67 -9.93 -14.62
C ILE A 37 -10.16 -10.95 -15.65
N ARG A 38 -10.00 -10.57 -16.93
CA ARG A 38 -9.39 -11.43 -17.95
C ARG A 38 -7.97 -11.88 -17.61
N ASP A 39 -7.26 -11.07 -16.81
CA ASP A 39 -5.90 -11.33 -16.34
C ASP A 39 -5.90 -11.81 -14.86
N ALA A 40 -7.02 -12.40 -14.40
CA ALA A 40 -7.18 -12.91 -13.03
C ALA A 40 -6.07 -13.90 -12.63
N PHE A 41 -5.69 -14.80 -13.54
CA PHE A 41 -4.62 -15.77 -13.29
C PHE A 41 -3.28 -15.08 -13.00
N LEU A 42 -2.97 -13.97 -13.68
CA LEU A 42 -1.78 -13.17 -13.39
C LEU A 42 -1.87 -12.56 -11.99
N MET A 43 -3.03 -12.03 -11.60
CA MET A 43 -3.24 -11.45 -10.27
C MET A 43 -3.13 -12.49 -9.15
N GLU A 44 -3.64 -13.70 -9.38
CA GLU A 44 -3.52 -14.83 -8.47
C GLU A 44 -2.06 -15.27 -8.33
N SER A 45 -1.32 -15.34 -9.44
CA SER A 45 0.10 -15.76 -9.45
C SER A 45 1.02 -14.87 -8.60
N PHE A 46 0.64 -13.61 -8.35
CA PHE A 46 1.41 -12.72 -7.47
C PHE A 46 1.43 -13.19 -6.01
N VAL A 47 0.40 -13.94 -5.56
CA VAL A 47 0.37 -14.49 -4.19
C VAL A 47 1.54 -15.46 -4.00
N ASP A 48 1.73 -16.37 -4.94
CA ASP A 48 2.80 -17.36 -4.89
C ASP A 48 4.16 -16.74 -5.20
N PHE A 49 4.23 -15.89 -6.23
CA PHE A 49 5.49 -15.24 -6.64
C PHE A 49 6.09 -14.36 -5.53
N ILE A 50 5.25 -13.61 -4.81
CA ILE A 50 5.70 -12.74 -3.71
C ILE A 50 5.77 -13.51 -2.39
N GLY A 51 5.06 -14.65 -2.26
CA GLY A 51 4.97 -15.43 -1.04
C GLY A 51 4.13 -14.75 0.06
N CYS A 52 3.31 -13.76 -0.30
CA CYS A 52 2.36 -13.12 0.60
C CYS A 52 1.25 -12.40 -0.17
N GLY A 53 0.24 -11.93 0.58
CA GLY A 53 -0.89 -11.20 0.03
C GLY A 53 -2.12 -12.08 -0.17
N SER A 54 -3.12 -11.50 -0.81
CA SER A 54 -4.39 -12.14 -1.10
C SER A 54 -4.89 -11.72 -2.47
N PHE A 55 -5.47 -12.67 -3.18
CA PHE A 55 -6.17 -12.46 -4.43
C PHE A 55 -7.67 -12.32 -4.20
N SER A 56 -8.33 -11.45 -4.96
CA SER A 56 -9.80 -11.35 -4.98
C SER A 56 -10.32 -10.85 -6.31
N ILE A 57 -11.55 -11.22 -6.63
CA ILE A 57 -12.27 -10.79 -7.84
C ILE A 57 -13.50 -10.00 -7.43
N ALA A 58 -13.77 -8.91 -8.16
CA ALA A 58 -15.01 -8.17 -8.10
C ALA A 58 -15.69 -8.24 -9.48
N GLU A 59 -16.49 -9.30 -9.69
CA GLU A 59 -17.09 -9.66 -10.99
C GLU A 59 -17.92 -8.54 -11.59
N LYS A 60 -18.78 -7.88 -10.79
CA LYS A 60 -19.63 -6.78 -11.24
C LYS A 60 -18.85 -5.62 -11.86
N SER A 61 -17.62 -5.40 -11.40
CA SER A 61 -16.73 -4.36 -11.91
C SER A 61 -15.69 -4.88 -12.90
N GLY A 62 -15.66 -6.19 -13.18
CA GLY A 62 -14.66 -6.80 -14.07
C GLY A 62 -13.22 -6.64 -13.57
N ILE A 63 -13.02 -6.66 -12.25
CA ILE A 63 -11.71 -6.39 -11.62
C ILE A 63 -11.16 -7.63 -10.93
N ALA A 64 -9.89 -7.91 -11.17
CA ALA A 64 -9.04 -8.81 -10.40
C ALA A 64 -8.04 -7.98 -9.58
N ARG A 65 -7.82 -8.36 -8.32
CA ARG A 65 -6.96 -7.59 -7.40
C ARG A 65 -6.04 -8.49 -6.58
N PHE A 66 -4.76 -8.17 -6.59
CA PHE A 66 -3.79 -8.61 -5.60
C PHE A 66 -3.65 -7.54 -4.50
N THR A 67 -3.65 -7.95 -3.23
CA THR A 67 -3.59 -7.03 -2.07
C THR A 67 -2.64 -7.54 -1.00
N VAL A 68 -1.82 -6.64 -0.44
CA VAL A 68 -1.06 -6.86 0.79
C VAL A 68 -1.40 -5.75 1.78
N SER A 69 -2.03 -6.11 2.89
CA SER A 69 -2.43 -5.20 3.97
C SER A 69 -1.85 -5.59 5.34
N ASN A 70 -1.26 -6.78 5.45
CA ASN A 70 -0.57 -7.21 6.66
C ASN A 70 0.72 -6.39 6.83
N PHE A 71 0.85 -5.68 7.95
CA PHE A 71 1.95 -4.76 8.18
C PHE A 71 3.34 -5.43 8.19
N SER A 72 3.47 -6.62 8.80
CA SER A 72 4.76 -7.35 8.78
C SER A 72 5.11 -7.75 7.35
N LYS A 73 4.18 -8.27 6.55
CA LYS A 73 4.44 -8.58 5.13
C LYS A 73 4.80 -7.35 4.31
N ILE A 74 4.24 -6.18 4.63
CA ILE A 74 4.62 -4.93 3.98
C ILE A 74 6.08 -4.57 4.28
N VAL A 75 6.47 -4.61 5.56
CA VAL A 75 7.81 -4.22 6.02
C VAL A 75 8.88 -5.23 5.62
N ASP A 76 8.57 -6.52 5.71
CA ASP A 76 9.55 -7.60 5.59
C ASP A 76 9.65 -8.15 4.16
N VAL A 77 8.67 -7.86 3.29
CA VAL A 77 8.62 -8.38 1.90
C VAL A 77 8.45 -7.26 0.88
N ILE A 78 7.36 -6.49 0.96
CA ILE A 78 7.02 -5.51 -0.09
C ILE A 78 8.02 -4.36 -0.18
N ILE A 79 8.40 -3.76 0.95
CA ILE A 79 9.38 -2.67 0.97
C ILE A 79 10.74 -3.14 0.42
N PRO A 80 11.34 -4.24 0.91
CA PRO A 80 12.60 -4.76 0.37
C PRO A 80 12.57 -5.01 -1.14
N ILE A 81 11.50 -5.61 -1.67
CA ILE A 81 11.34 -5.86 -3.11
C ILE A 81 11.46 -4.57 -3.93
N PHE A 82 10.80 -3.49 -3.50
CA PHE A 82 10.82 -2.22 -4.24
C PHE A 82 11.97 -1.29 -3.86
N GLU A 83 12.78 -1.65 -2.87
CA GLU A 83 14.11 -1.10 -2.67
C GLU A 83 15.14 -1.72 -3.62
N GLU A 84 15.09 -3.05 -3.80
CA GLU A 84 15.97 -3.78 -4.72
C GLU A 84 15.58 -3.57 -6.19
N TYR A 85 14.28 -3.52 -6.48
CA TYR A 85 13.72 -3.30 -7.82
C TYR A 85 12.81 -2.06 -7.82
N PRO A 86 13.38 -0.85 -7.95
CA PRO A 86 12.62 0.39 -7.81
C PRO A 86 11.48 0.54 -8.81
N VAL A 87 10.34 1.02 -8.33
CA VAL A 87 9.31 1.63 -9.19
C VAL A 87 9.79 2.99 -9.69
N LEU A 88 9.30 3.41 -10.86
CA LEU A 88 9.76 4.63 -11.52
C LEU A 88 8.67 5.73 -11.57
N GLY A 89 9.07 6.94 -11.94
CA GLY A 89 8.16 8.09 -12.11
C GLY A 89 7.49 8.54 -10.81
N GLU A 90 6.29 9.13 -10.91
CA GLU A 90 5.54 9.65 -9.77
C GLU A 90 5.25 8.58 -8.71
N LYS A 91 5.11 7.31 -9.11
CA LYS A 91 4.87 6.20 -8.18
C LYS A 91 6.06 5.95 -7.25
N ALA A 92 7.27 6.32 -7.64
CA ALA A 92 8.44 6.28 -6.76
C ALA A 92 8.30 7.23 -5.56
N LYS A 93 7.68 8.40 -5.77
CA LYS A 93 7.38 9.34 -4.68
C LYS A 93 6.34 8.75 -3.72
N ASP A 94 5.31 8.09 -4.25
CA ASP A 94 4.30 7.41 -3.42
C ASP A 94 4.88 6.23 -2.64
N PHE A 95 5.77 5.45 -3.25
CA PHE A 95 6.49 4.39 -2.54
C PHE A 95 7.38 4.95 -1.42
N LYS A 96 8.07 6.07 -1.65
CA LYS A 96 8.90 6.73 -0.64
C LYS A 96 8.05 7.17 0.57
N ASP A 97 6.94 7.82 0.33
CA ASP A 97 6.01 8.26 1.38
C ASP A 97 5.39 7.07 2.14
N PHE A 98 5.03 6.01 1.40
CA PHE A 98 4.54 4.75 1.96
C PHE A 98 5.57 4.09 2.89
N LYS A 99 6.85 4.07 2.48
CA LYS A 99 7.97 3.59 3.30
C LYS A 99 8.16 4.47 4.53
N GLU A 100 8.10 5.79 4.42
CA GLU A 100 8.20 6.69 5.58
C GLU A 100 7.10 6.40 6.62
N VAL A 101 5.86 6.25 6.17
CA VAL A 101 4.74 5.91 7.07
C VAL A 101 4.94 4.55 7.72
N SER A 102 5.56 3.58 7.03
CA SER A 102 5.88 2.28 7.64
C SER A 102 6.82 2.42 8.86
N VAL A 103 7.79 3.33 8.80
CA VAL A 103 8.72 3.62 9.90
C VAL A 103 7.97 4.26 11.09
N LEU A 104 7.04 5.17 10.82
CA LEU A 104 6.18 5.80 11.84
C LEU A 104 5.24 4.77 12.51
N ILE A 105 4.75 3.78 11.74
CA ILE A 105 3.95 2.71 12.31
C ILE A 105 4.82 1.77 13.16
N LYS A 106 5.99 1.37 12.65
CA LYS A 106 6.94 0.45 13.32
C LYS A 106 7.42 1.01 14.66
N SER A 107 7.67 2.32 14.73
CA SER A 107 8.04 3.04 15.96
C SER A 107 6.87 3.34 16.90
N LYS A 108 5.65 2.92 16.55
CA LYS A 108 4.39 3.21 17.27
C LYS A 108 4.03 4.71 17.34
N ALA A 109 4.66 5.58 16.55
CA ALA A 109 4.37 7.01 16.51
C ALA A 109 2.91 7.31 16.12
N HIS A 110 2.30 6.46 15.29
CA HIS A 110 0.88 6.54 14.92
C HIS A 110 -0.12 6.47 16.09
N LEU A 111 0.33 6.07 17.29
CA LEU A 111 -0.51 5.99 18.50
C LEU A 111 -0.56 7.31 19.30
N ASN A 112 0.23 8.31 18.92
CA ASN A 112 0.18 9.66 19.49
C ASN A 112 -0.24 10.70 18.44
N SER A 113 -0.74 11.85 18.92
CA SER A 113 -1.35 12.86 18.05
C SER A 113 -0.35 13.46 17.05
N GLU A 114 0.90 13.67 17.45
CA GLU A 114 1.94 14.23 16.59
C GLU A 114 2.26 13.29 15.42
N GLY A 115 2.54 12.02 15.72
CA GLY A 115 2.83 11.01 14.72
C GLY A 115 1.62 10.72 13.82
N LEU A 116 0.40 10.71 14.36
CA LEU A 116 -0.81 10.59 13.56
C LEU A 116 -0.98 11.79 12.60
N ASN A 117 -0.80 13.01 13.08
CA ASN A 117 -0.89 14.21 12.23
C ASN A 117 0.17 14.20 11.13
N LYS A 118 1.39 13.76 11.44
CA LYS A 118 2.44 13.58 10.43
C LYS A 118 2.03 12.58 9.35
N ILE A 119 1.47 11.43 9.73
CA ILE A 119 0.97 10.43 8.77
C ILE A 119 -0.17 11.00 7.90
N LEU A 120 -1.09 11.78 8.49
CA LEU A 120 -2.19 12.38 7.75
C LEU A 120 -1.70 13.41 6.73
N LEU A 121 -0.67 14.19 7.07
CA LEU A 121 -0.02 15.14 6.17
C LEU A 121 0.71 14.42 5.03
N ILE A 122 1.46 13.36 5.32
CA ILE A 122 2.09 12.54 4.26
C ILE A 122 1.00 12.01 3.33
N LYS A 123 -0.04 11.38 3.89
CA LYS A 123 -1.17 10.85 3.12
C LYS A 123 -1.88 11.92 2.27
N SER A 124 -1.98 13.17 2.73
CA SER A 124 -2.63 14.23 1.95
C SER A 124 -1.85 14.62 0.71
N ASN A 125 -0.56 14.28 0.64
CA ASN A 125 0.34 14.59 -0.47
C ASN A 125 0.72 13.34 -1.30
N MET A 126 -0.02 12.23 -1.16
CA MET A 126 0.20 10.99 -1.90
C MET A 126 -0.78 10.83 -3.07
N ASN A 127 -0.36 10.04 -4.06
CA ASN A 127 -1.15 9.60 -5.22
C ASN A 127 -1.78 10.81 -5.94
N PHE A 128 -3.08 10.75 -6.29
CA PHE A 128 -3.79 11.80 -7.02
C PHE A 128 -3.86 13.17 -6.31
N LYS A 129 -3.43 13.25 -5.05
CA LYS A 129 -3.38 14.50 -4.28
C LYS A 129 -2.02 15.18 -4.33
N ARG A 130 -1.02 14.54 -4.93
CA ARG A 130 0.32 15.10 -5.08
C ARG A 130 0.29 16.18 -6.15
N GLU A 131 0.79 17.37 -5.81
CA GLU A 131 1.06 18.42 -6.79
C GLU A 131 2.20 17.99 -7.71
N LEU A 132 2.03 18.19 -9.02
CA LEU A 132 2.99 17.80 -10.07
C LEU A 132 4.15 18.81 -10.18
#